data_AF-A0A645CC75-F1
#
_entry.id   AF-A0A645CC75-F1
#
_cell.length_a   1.000
_cell.length_b   1.000
_cell.length_c   1.000
_cell.angle_alpha   90.00
_cell.angle_beta   90.00
_cell.angle_gamma   90.00
#
_symmetry.space_group_name_H-M   'P 1'
#
loop_
_entity.id
_entity.type
_entity.pdbx_description
1 polymer ?
#
loop_
_entity_poly.entity_id
_entity_poly.type
_entity_poly.pdbx_seq_one_letter_code
_entity_poly.pdbx_strand_id
1 'polypeptide(L)'
;MKNKDTGEYLTVDGDEEEYTRIIEVFFKGDVQAFVAEYYGLIRGMLSVHNPHIVGHLDLIRKNNKNERYFNETEDWYKEEVIKTLRAIKNSGAILEVNTGAIARGYLTTPYPSPWILEECYELDIPITLNSDGHSPENLHAFFDESLNMLRYAGYRQIYFMNNKRWITRSI
;
A
#
# COMPACT_ATOMS: atom_id res chain seq x y z
N MET A 1 -1.63 -13.77 3.55
CA MET A 1 -2.66 -14.22 4.53
C MET A 1 -2.44 -15.68 4.89
N LYS A 2 -3.08 -16.21 5.94
CA LYS A 2 -3.02 -17.65 6.26
C LYS A 2 -4.44 -18.20 6.32
N ASN A 3 -4.73 -19.23 5.53
CA ASN A 3 -5.97 -19.97 5.63
C ASN A 3 -6.03 -20.67 7.01
N LYS A 4 -7.10 -20.42 7.77
CA LYS A 4 -7.24 -20.95 9.14
C LYS A 4 -7.62 -22.42 9.16
N ASP A 5 -8.26 -22.93 8.12
CA ASP A 5 -8.72 -24.32 8.00
C ASP A 5 -7.61 -25.22 7.48
N THR A 6 -6.87 -24.78 6.45
CA THR A 6 -5.83 -25.58 5.78
C THR A 6 -4.42 -25.28 6.29
N GLY A 7 -4.21 -24.11 6.91
CA GLY A 7 -2.89 -23.62 7.31
C GLY A 7 -2.05 -23.06 6.16
N GLU A 8 -2.57 -23.07 4.92
CA GLU A 8 -1.90 -22.58 3.71
C GLU A 8 -1.64 -21.07 3.79
N TYR A 9 -0.45 -20.63 3.36
CA TYR A 9 -0.16 -19.21 3.18
C TYR A 9 -0.61 -18.75 1.79
N LEU A 10 -1.31 -17.62 1.75
CA LEU A 10 -1.94 -17.05 0.57
C LEU A 10 -1.22 -15.78 0.14
N THR A 11 -0.82 -15.71 -1.12
CA THR A 11 -0.06 -14.60 -1.72
C THR A 11 -1.00 -13.60 -2.39
N VAL A 12 -0.97 -12.34 -1.96
CA VAL A 12 -1.90 -11.30 -2.46
C VAL A 12 -1.43 -10.69 -3.78
N ASP A 13 -0.13 -10.71 -4.01
CA ASP A 13 0.52 -10.25 -5.23
C ASP A 13 0.91 -11.38 -6.17
N GLY A 14 0.27 -12.55 -6.04
CA GLY A 14 0.33 -13.61 -7.03
C GLY A 14 -0.25 -13.18 -8.38
N ASP A 15 -0.43 -14.13 -9.29
CA ASP A 15 -1.15 -13.89 -10.53
C ASP A 15 -2.66 -13.72 -10.29
N GLU A 16 -3.39 -13.37 -11.35
CA GLU A 16 -4.83 -13.12 -11.29
C GLU A 16 -5.63 -14.40 -10.96
N GLU A 17 -5.12 -15.58 -11.32
CA GLU A 17 -5.78 -16.86 -11.01
C GLU A 17 -5.68 -17.17 -9.51
N GLU A 18 -4.50 -17.01 -8.91
CA GLU A 18 -4.30 -17.16 -7.46
C GLU A 18 -5.14 -16.13 -6.70
N TYR A 19 -5.13 -14.87 -7.15
CA TYR A 19 -5.91 -13.80 -6.53
C TYR A 19 -7.43 -14.09 -6.56
N THR A 20 -7.94 -14.53 -7.72
CA THR A 20 -9.35 -14.96 -7.86
C THR A 20 -9.66 -16.15 -6.97
N ARG A 21 -8.79 -17.16 -6.95
CA ARG A 21 -8.95 -18.35 -6.10
C ARG A 21 -9.04 -17.95 -4.63
N ILE A 22 -8.25 -16.97 -4.20
CA ILE A 22 -8.32 -16.50 -2.81
C ILE A 22 -9.71 -15.97 -2.48
N ILE A 23 -10.24 -15.07 -3.31
CA ILE A 23 -11.55 -14.46 -3.06
C ILE A 23 -12.67 -15.52 -3.16
N GLU A 24 -12.71 -16.27 -4.26
CA GLU A 24 -13.82 -17.19 -4.55
C GLU A 24 -13.82 -18.43 -3.65
N VAL A 25 -12.65 -19.01 -3.35
CA VAL A 25 -12.56 -20.27 -2.61
C VAL A 25 -12.37 -20.02 -1.12
N PHE A 26 -11.40 -19.18 -0.74
CA PHE A 26 -11.05 -19.01 0.68
C PHE A 26 -11.94 -18.01 1.40
N PHE A 27 -12.34 -16.94 0.71
CA PHE A 27 -13.31 -15.98 1.23
C PHE A 27 -14.74 -16.25 0.74
N LYS A 28 -14.96 -17.33 -0.03
CA LYS A 28 -16.29 -17.77 -0.49
C LYS A 28 -17.04 -16.67 -1.26
N GLY A 29 -16.31 -15.87 -2.03
CA GLY A 29 -16.82 -14.72 -2.78
C GLY A 29 -16.97 -13.44 -1.95
N ASP A 30 -16.64 -13.45 -0.65
CA ASP A 30 -16.72 -12.26 0.20
C ASP A 30 -15.45 -11.39 0.06
N VAL A 31 -15.50 -10.48 -0.92
CA VAL A 31 -14.41 -9.53 -1.16
C VAL A 31 -14.19 -8.55 0.00
N GLN A 32 -15.24 -8.19 0.75
CA GLN A 32 -15.10 -7.26 1.88
C GLN A 32 -14.32 -7.95 3.01
N ALA A 33 -14.60 -9.22 3.30
CA ALA A 33 -13.84 -10.00 4.26
C ALA A 33 -12.37 -10.17 3.84
N PHE A 34 -12.10 -10.36 2.54
CA PHE A 34 -10.74 -10.42 2.00
C PHE A 34 -9.97 -9.12 2.20
N VAL A 35 -10.57 -7.97 1.86
CA VAL A 35 -9.98 -6.64 2.06
C VAL A 35 -9.78 -6.34 3.55
N ALA A 36 -10.76 -6.66 4.39
CA ALA A 36 -10.68 -6.46 5.83
C ALA A 36 -9.58 -7.31 6.48
N GLU A 37 -9.40 -8.56 6.04
CA GLU A 37 -8.28 -9.41 6.50
C GLU A 37 -6.94 -8.83 6.05
N TYR A 38 -6.81 -8.39 4.80
CA TYR A 38 -5.58 -7.77 4.29
C TYR A 38 -5.15 -6.56 5.13
N TYR A 39 -6.04 -5.58 5.31
CA TYR A 39 -5.76 -4.40 6.12
C TYR A 39 -5.64 -4.74 7.62
N GLY A 40 -6.41 -5.71 8.11
CA GLY A 40 -6.32 -6.23 9.46
C GLY A 40 -4.93 -6.80 9.79
N LEU A 41 -4.32 -7.53 8.86
CA LEU A 41 -2.96 -8.05 9.01
C LEU A 41 -1.91 -6.93 9.09
N ILE A 42 -2.07 -5.86 8.30
CA ILE A 42 -1.18 -4.69 8.37
C ILE A 42 -1.28 -4.03 9.76
N ARG A 43 -2.50 -3.81 10.27
CA ARG A 43 -2.73 -3.28 11.62
C ARG A 43 -2.16 -4.20 12.71
N GLY A 44 -2.30 -5.51 12.54
CA GLY A 44 -1.70 -6.51 13.42
C GLY A 44 -0.18 -6.45 13.44
N MET A 45 0.46 -6.36 12.26
CA MET A 45 1.90 -6.19 12.12
C MET A 45 2.41 -4.95 12.85
N LEU A 46 1.73 -3.82 12.69
CA LEU A 46 2.08 -2.57 13.38
C LEU A 46 2.06 -2.73 14.91
N SER A 47 1.09 -3.49 15.43
CA SER A 47 0.92 -3.72 16.87
C SER A 47 1.98 -4.66 17.47
N VAL A 48 2.50 -5.59 16.68
CA VAL A 48 3.44 -6.63 17.16
C VAL A 48 4.90 -6.28 16.88
N HIS A 49 5.18 -5.71 15.69
CA HIS A 49 6.54 -5.56 15.19
C HIS A 49 7.01 -4.11 15.09
N ASN A 50 6.08 -3.15 14.99
CA ASN A 50 6.36 -1.72 14.85
C ASN A 50 7.51 -1.37 13.88
N PRO A 51 7.39 -1.69 12.58
CA PRO A 51 8.44 -1.40 11.61
C PRO A 51 8.62 0.11 11.40
N HIS A 52 9.82 0.51 10.98
CA HIS A 52 10.08 1.92 10.63
C HIS A 52 9.31 2.38 9.39
N ILE A 53 9.06 1.46 8.45
CA ILE A 53 8.40 1.75 7.17
C ILE A 53 7.29 0.71 6.96
N VAL A 54 6.13 1.16 6.49
CA VAL A 54 5.09 0.31 5.92
C VAL A 54 5.18 0.39 4.39
N GLY A 55 5.51 -0.74 3.76
CA GLY A 55 5.66 -0.85 2.31
C GLY A 55 4.31 -0.92 1.58
N HIS A 56 4.26 -0.36 0.36
CA HIS A 56 3.19 -0.50 -0.64
C HIS A 56 1.80 -0.89 -0.06
N LEU A 57 1.20 0.05 0.67
CA LEU A 57 0.08 -0.18 1.59
C LEU A 57 -1.09 -0.96 1.01
N ASP A 58 -1.48 -0.61 -0.21
CA ASP A 58 -2.67 -1.07 -0.93
C ASP A 58 -2.28 -1.97 -2.10
N LEU A 59 -1.23 -2.80 -1.92
CA LEU A 59 -0.80 -3.86 -2.85
C LEU A 59 -1.95 -4.74 -3.35
N ILE A 60 -3.00 -4.89 -2.55
CA ILE A 60 -4.27 -5.55 -2.92
C ILE A 60 -4.86 -5.02 -4.24
N ARG A 61 -4.56 -3.79 -4.65
CA ARG A 61 -5.01 -3.21 -5.93
C ARG A 61 -4.35 -3.84 -7.15
N LYS A 62 -3.19 -4.50 -7.02
CA LYS A 62 -2.40 -5.06 -8.14
C LYS A 62 -3.24 -5.84 -9.14
N ASN A 63 -4.11 -6.71 -8.63
CA ASN A 63 -4.97 -7.59 -9.43
C ASN A 63 -6.42 -7.09 -9.51
N ASN A 64 -6.76 -5.95 -8.88
CA ASN A 64 -8.10 -5.35 -8.95
C ASN A 64 -8.26 -4.44 -10.19
N LYS A 65 -7.90 -4.95 -11.37
CA LYS A 65 -7.98 -4.19 -12.62
C LYS A 65 -9.42 -3.86 -12.97
N ASN A 66 -9.67 -2.63 -13.42
CA ASN A 66 -11.01 -2.13 -13.78
C ASN A 66 -12.05 -2.35 -12.66
N GLU A 67 -11.61 -2.32 -11.39
CA GLU A 67 -12.50 -2.49 -10.22
C GLU A 67 -13.24 -3.84 -10.24
N ARG A 68 -12.62 -4.89 -10.80
CA ARG A 68 -13.23 -6.21 -10.98
C ARG A 68 -13.76 -6.82 -9.68
N TYR A 69 -13.10 -6.57 -8.55
CA TYR A 69 -13.46 -7.18 -7.26
C TYR A 69 -14.02 -6.17 -6.26
N PHE A 70 -13.45 -4.97 -6.20
CA PHE A 70 -13.92 -3.90 -5.31
C PHE A 70 -13.69 -2.52 -5.91
N ASN A 71 -14.43 -1.52 -5.44
CA ASN A 71 -14.24 -0.13 -5.84
C ASN A 71 -13.72 0.69 -4.64
N GLU A 72 -12.62 1.43 -4.85
CA GLU A 72 -11.97 2.23 -3.79
C GLU A 72 -12.83 3.40 -3.30
N THR A 73 -13.89 3.76 -4.03
CA THR A 73 -14.82 4.84 -3.65
C THR A 73 -15.87 4.40 -2.63
N GLU A 74 -16.06 3.09 -2.43
CA GLU A 74 -17.04 2.54 -1.51
C GLU A 74 -16.68 2.80 -0.05
N ASP A 75 -17.69 3.15 0.75
CA ASP A 75 -17.49 3.57 2.15
C ASP A 75 -16.84 2.47 3.00
N TRP A 76 -17.21 1.21 2.80
CA TRP A 76 -16.63 0.08 3.53
C TRP A 76 -15.14 -0.11 3.23
N TYR A 77 -14.71 0.15 1.99
CA TYR A 77 -13.29 0.08 1.60
C TYR A 77 -12.52 1.24 2.23
N LYS A 78 -13.04 2.46 2.08
CA LYS A 78 -12.45 3.66 2.69
C LYS A 78 -12.31 3.52 4.19
N GLU A 79 -13.31 2.97 4.86
CA GLU A 79 -13.27 2.75 6.31
C GLU A 79 -12.10 1.84 6.72
N GLU A 80 -11.86 0.75 6.00
CA GLU A 80 -10.73 -0.16 6.27
C GLU A 80 -9.36 0.49 6.02
N VAL A 81 -9.25 1.32 4.98
CA VAL A 81 -8.04 2.12 4.71
C VAL A 81 -7.82 3.13 5.83
N ILE A 82 -8.81 3.95 6.17
CA ILE A 82 -8.69 5.00 7.20
C ILE A 82 -8.36 4.40 8.58
N LYS A 83 -8.98 3.27 8.96
CA LYS A 83 -8.61 2.51 10.17
C LYS A 83 -7.12 2.15 10.16
N THR A 84 -6.60 1.74 9.01
CA THR A 84 -5.19 1.35 8.84
C THR A 84 -4.26 2.55 8.87
N LEU A 85 -4.61 3.66 8.21
CA LEU A 85 -3.84 4.91 8.27
C LEU A 85 -3.73 5.44 9.69
N ARG A 86 -4.82 5.39 10.47
CA ARG A 86 -4.77 5.75 11.91
C ARG A 86 -3.83 4.86 12.69
N ALA A 87 -3.78 3.56 12.39
CA ALA A 87 -2.82 2.65 13.03
C ALA A 87 -1.37 2.99 12.67
N ILE A 88 -1.09 3.33 11.41
CA ILE A 88 0.23 3.78 10.93
C ILE A 88 0.65 5.08 11.62
N LYS A 89 -0.27 6.04 11.70
CA LYS A 89 -0.04 7.30 12.41
C LYS A 89 0.32 7.06 13.87
N ASN A 90 -0.44 6.21 14.55
CA ASN A 90 -0.22 5.89 15.97
C ASN A 90 1.08 5.12 16.23
N SER A 91 1.54 4.31 15.27
CA SER A 91 2.82 3.60 15.40
C SER A 91 4.02 4.51 15.15
N GLY A 92 3.82 5.66 14.51
CA GLY A 92 4.89 6.56 14.08
C GLY A 92 5.69 6.02 12.89
N ALA A 93 5.16 5.04 12.16
CA ALA A 93 5.82 4.50 10.98
C ALA A 93 5.76 5.48 9.81
N ILE A 94 6.75 5.39 8.94
CA ILE A 94 6.80 6.10 7.65
C ILE A 94 6.06 5.25 6.61
N LEU A 95 5.22 5.86 5.78
CA LEU A 95 4.56 5.16 4.69
C LEU A 95 5.41 5.21 3.42
N GLU A 96 5.57 4.08 2.76
CA GLU A 96 6.20 4.00 1.45
C GLU A 96 5.25 4.45 0.34
N VAL A 97 5.75 5.34 -0.52
CA VAL A 97 5.22 5.64 -1.84
C VAL A 97 6.01 4.81 -2.84
N ASN A 98 5.41 3.75 -3.33
CA ASN A 98 6.04 2.73 -4.16
C ASN A 98 5.64 2.89 -5.63
N THR A 99 6.62 3.06 -6.51
CA THR A 99 6.39 3.26 -7.95
C THR A 99 6.52 1.98 -8.78
N GLY A 100 6.85 0.85 -8.14
CA GLY A 100 7.18 -0.41 -8.78
C GLY A 100 6.01 -1.06 -9.52
N ALA A 101 4.77 -0.78 -9.14
CA ALA A 101 3.60 -1.23 -9.92
C ALA A 101 3.46 -0.49 -11.25
N ILE A 102 3.88 0.77 -11.30
CA ILE A 102 3.89 1.57 -12.53
C ILE A 102 4.99 1.06 -13.46
N ALA A 103 6.19 0.85 -12.93
CA ALA A 103 7.33 0.31 -13.68
C ALA A 103 7.05 -1.05 -14.33
N ARG A 104 6.24 -1.89 -13.67
CA ARG A 104 5.86 -3.22 -14.17
C ARG A 104 4.57 -3.23 -14.98
N GLY A 105 3.91 -2.07 -15.18
CA GLY A 105 2.67 -1.95 -15.94
C GLY A 105 1.46 -2.58 -15.27
N TYR A 106 1.49 -2.81 -13.95
CA TYR A 106 0.34 -3.32 -13.19
C TYR A 106 -0.67 -2.24 -12.88
N LEU A 107 -0.19 -1.02 -12.58
CA LEU A 107 -1.00 0.14 -12.25
C LEU A 107 -0.50 1.38 -12.97
N THR A 108 -1.33 2.41 -13.04
CA THR A 108 -0.98 3.74 -13.57
C THR A 108 -0.67 4.76 -12.47
N THR A 109 -0.78 4.36 -11.21
CA THR A 109 -0.54 5.18 -10.01
C THR A 109 0.34 4.40 -9.02
N PRO A 110 1.05 5.08 -8.11
CA PRO A 110 1.85 4.39 -7.11
C PRO A 110 0.97 3.65 -6.09
N TYR A 111 1.62 2.88 -5.23
CA TYR A 111 1.06 2.54 -3.94
C TYR A 111 1.51 3.59 -2.91
N PRO A 112 0.64 4.16 -2.07
CA PRO A 112 -0.81 4.05 -2.19
C PRO A 112 -1.42 4.93 -3.28
N SER A 113 -2.71 4.69 -3.58
CA SER A 113 -3.47 5.50 -4.53
C SER A 113 -3.49 6.98 -4.15
N PRO A 114 -3.70 7.89 -5.13
CA PRO A 114 -3.67 9.33 -4.87
C PRO A 114 -4.59 9.81 -3.73
N TRP A 115 -5.80 9.26 -3.63
CA TRP A 115 -6.73 9.65 -2.56
C TRP A 115 -6.21 9.21 -1.17
N ILE A 116 -5.51 8.08 -1.08
CA ILE A 116 -4.88 7.64 0.16
C ILE A 116 -3.70 8.54 0.51
N LEU A 117 -2.96 9.06 -0.48
CA LEU A 117 -1.88 10.04 -0.24
C LEU A 117 -2.44 11.34 0.38
N GLU A 118 -3.59 11.81 -0.08
CA GLU A 118 -4.31 12.95 0.50
C GLU A 118 -4.71 12.67 1.96
N GLU A 119 -5.33 11.52 2.24
CA GLU A 119 -5.68 11.11 3.61
C GLU A 119 -4.44 10.95 4.52
N CYS A 120 -3.33 10.46 3.98
CA CYS A 120 -2.06 10.38 4.71
C CYS A 120 -1.56 11.77 5.10
N TYR A 121 -1.69 12.76 4.20
CA TYR A 121 -1.29 14.13 4.47
C TYR A 121 -2.15 14.75 5.57
N GLU A 122 -3.48 14.61 5.49
CA GLU A 122 -4.42 15.10 6.50
C GLU A 122 -4.18 14.47 7.90
N LEU A 123 -3.65 13.25 7.94
CA LEU A 123 -3.27 12.55 9.17
C LEU A 123 -1.83 12.81 9.63
N ASP A 124 -1.09 13.70 8.96
CA ASP A 124 0.32 13.99 9.22
C ASP A 124 1.20 12.72 9.21
N ILE A 125 0.98 11.80 8.27
CA ILE A 125 1.78 10.57 8.14
C ILE A 125 3.06 10.90 7.34
N PRO A 126 4.27 10.62 7.88
CA PRO A 126 5.49 10.84 7.12
C PRO A 126 5.61 9.82 5.99
N ILE A 127 6.18 10.24 4.86
CA ILE A 127 6.32 9.39 3.67
C ILE A 127 7.76 9.26 3.18
N THR A 128 8.07 8.16 2.49
CA THR A 128 9.32 7.92 1.76
C THR A 128 9.01 7.45 0.34
N LEU A 129 9.84 7.81 -0.65
CA LEU A 129 9.67 7.37 -2.04
C LEU A 129 10.60 6.18 -2.33
N ASN A 130 10.07 5.14 -2.97
CA ASN A 130 10.82 3.93 -3.35
C ASN A 130 10.35 3.41 -4.71
N SER A 131 11.27 2.94 -5.55
CA SER A 131 10.92 2.38 -6.86
C SER A 131 10.60 0.89 -6.83
N ASP A 132 11.03 0.18 -5.79
CA ASP A 132 10.99 -1.28 -5.77
C ASP A 132 11.63 -1.90 -7.05
N GLY A 133 12.70 -1.24 -7.52
CA GLY A 133 13.39 -1.59 -8.74
C GLY A 133 14.09 -2.95 -8.65
N HIS A 134 13.70 -3.87 -9.54
CA HIS A 134 14.32 -5.20 -9.68
C HIS A 134 15.36 -5.26 -10.82
N SER A 135 15.61 -4.13 -11.48
CA SER A 135 16.64 -3.97 -12.50
C SER A 135 17.22 -2.55 -12.44
N PRO A 136 18.47 -2.33 -12.88
CA PRO A 136 19.11 -1.01 -12.82
C PRO A 136 18.31 0.11 -13.49
N GLU A 137 17.59 -0.21 -14.55
CA GLU A 137 16.78 0.76 -15.32
C GLU A 137 15.60 1.28 -14.51
N ASN A 138 15.17 0.53 -13.48
CA ASN A 138 14.02 0.86 -12.64
C ASN A 138 14.40 1.52 -11.31
N LEU A 139 15.67 1.91 -11.11
CA LEU A 139 16.13 2.49 -9.83
C LEU A 139 15.40 3.78 -9.41
N HIS A 140 14.90 4.55 -10.37
CA HIS A 140 14.15 5.78 -10.12
C HIS A 140 12.90 5.91 -10.99
N ALA A 141 12.38 4.79 -11.49
CA ALA A 141 11.26 4.80 -12.41
C ALA A 141 10.05 5.52 -11.79
N PHE A 142 9.43 6.42 -12.55
CA PHE A 142 8.24 7.17 -12.16
C PHE A 142 8.36 8.05 -10.90
N PHE A 143 9.58 8.47 -10.55
CA PHE A 143 9.79 9.35 -9.40
C PHE A 143 9.19 10.74 -9.62
N ASP A 144 9.39 11.36 -10.77
CA ASP A 144 8.90 12.72 -11.02
C ASP A 144 7.37 12.81 -10.98
N GLU A 145 6.69 11.81 -11.58
CA GLU A 145 5.23 11.67 -11.56
C GLU A 145 4.72 11.49 -10.13
N SER A 146 5.37 10.60 -9.36
CA SER A 146 4.99 10.34 -7.97
C SER A 146 5.25 11.55 -7.07
N LEU A 147 6.34 12.28 -7.30
CA LEU A 147 6.62 13.54 -6.60
C LEU A 147 5.56 14.61 -6.92
N ASN A 148 5.06 14.68 -8.16
CA ASN A 148 3.96 15.57 -8.51
C ASN A 148 2.67 15.21 -7.78
N MET A 149 2.34 13.91 -7.69
CA MET A 149 1.18 13.44 -6.91
C MET A 149 1.33 13.79 -5.43
N LEU A 150 2.53 13.66 -4.86
CA LEU A 150 2.81 14.05 -3.48
C LEU A 150 2.65 15.56 -3.24
N ARG A 151 3.15 16.40 -4.16
CA ARG A 151 2.95 17.85 -4.09
C ARG A 151 1.48 18.22 -4.16
N TYR A 152 0.71 17.54 -5.01
CA TYR A 152 -0.74 17.72 -5.13
C TYR A 152 -1.47 17.36 -3.83
N ALA A 153 -1.11 16.22 -3.22
CA ALA A 153 -1.66 15.78 -1.94
C ALA A 153 -1.30 16.71 -0.75
N GLY A 154 -0.31 17.59 -0.90
CA GLY A 154 0.06 18.60 0.11
C GLY A 154 1.50 18.49 0.62
N TYR A 155 2.20 17.39 0.34
CA TYR A 155 3.58 17.20 0.80
C TYR A 155 4.54 18.22 0.18
N ARG A 156 5.51 18.66 0.98
CA ARG A 156 6.63 19.53 0.56
C ARG A 156 7.99 18.95 0.91
N GLN A 157 8.00 17.84 1.61
CA GLN A 157 9.19 17.11 2.00
C GLN A 157 8.87 15.63 2.14
N ILE A 158 9.87 14.80 1.95
CA ILE A 158 9.82 13.35 2.16
C ILE A 158 11.00 12.92 3.01
N TYR A 159 10.86 11.76 3.66
CA TYR A 159 11.88 11.17 4.52
C TYR A 159 12.83 10.28 3.73
N PHE A 160 14.09 10.27 4.14
CA PHE A 160 15.13 9.38 3.65
C PHE A 160 16.05 8.92 4.78
N MET A 161 16.57 7.71 4.68
CA MET A 161 17.58 7.20 5.60
C MET A 161 18.97 7.64 5.12
N ASN A 162 19.68 8.43 5.92
CA ASN A 162 21.06 8.81 5.69
C ASN A 162 21.90 8.51 6.93
N ASN A 163 22.96 7.70 6.80
CA ASN A 163 23.84 7.35 7.91
C ASN A 163 23.09 6.85 9.16
N LYS A 164 22.11 5.96 8.96
CA LYS A 164 21.23 5.40 10.02
C LYS A 164 20.36 6.44 10.74
N ARG A 165 20.12 7.60 10.12
CA ARG A 165 19.21 8.64 10.62
C ARG A 165 18.19 8.98 9.57
N TRP A 166 16.96 9.16 10.02
CA TRP A 166 15.89 9.75 9.22
C TRP A 166 16.14 11.25 9.06
N ILE A 167 16.24 11.69 7.81
CA ILE A 167 16.33 13.10 7.43
C ILE A 167 15.21 13.41 6.45
N THR A 168 14.82 14.67 6.37
CA THR A 168 13.86 15.14 5.36
C THR A 168 14.58 15.81 4.19
N ARG A 169 13.98 15.71 3.01
CA ARG A 169 14.39 16.43 1.81
C ARG A 169 13.19 17.09 1.18
N SER A 170 13.32 18.36 0.82
CA SER A 170 12.27 19.10 0.12
C SER A 170 12.00 18.52 -1.26
N ILE A 171 10.72 18.55 -1.65
CA ILE A 171 10.23 18.11 -2.96
C ILE A 171 9.46 19.24 -3.63
#